data_AF-A3MS30-F1
#
_entry.id   AF-A3MS30-F1
#
_cell.length_a   1.000
_cell.length_b   1.000
_cell.length_c   1.000
_cell.angle_alpha   90.00
_cell.angle_beta   90.00
_cell.angle_gamma   90.00
#
_symmetry.space_group_name_H-M   'P 1'
#
loop_
_entity.id
_entity.type
_entity.pdbx_description
1 polymer ?
#
loop_
_entity_poly.entity_id
_entity_poly.type
_entity_poly.pdbx_seq_one_letter_code
_entity_poly.pdbx_strand_id
1 'polypeptide(L)' 'MKGLCVVAWGNSRYVVDCSPSFLLSLATKIAEAESASYIDVYRRILHSLNAEYDKARIAVEDILSEKVENI' A
#
# COMPACT_ATOMS: atom_id res chain seq x y z
N MET A 1 -16.78 -6.24 2.35
CA MET A 1 -16.41 -5.09 1.50
C MET A 1 -15.05 -5.38 0.89
N LYS A 2 -14.97 -5.56 -0.43
CA LYS A 2 -13.66 -5.66 -1.10
C LYS A 2 -13.16 -4.24 -1.34
N GLY A 3 -12.24 -3.77 -0.49
CA GLY A 3 -11.57 -2.50 -0.68
C GLY A 3 -10.53 -2.62 -1.79
N LEU A 4 -10.39 -1.57 -2.61
CA LEU A 4 -9.25 -1.42 -3.50
C LEU A 4 -8.12 -0.72 -2.73
N CYS A 5 -6.87 -1.03 -3.06
CA CYS A 5 -5.72 -0.29 -2.56
C CYS A 5 -4.65 -0.10 -3.61
N VAL A 6 -3.76 0.86 -3.34
CA VAL A 6 -2.67 1.23 -4.23
C VAL A 6 -1.38 0.57 -3.73
N VAL A 7 -0.86 -0.38 -4.50
CA VAL A 7 0.43 -1.01 -4.24
C VAL A 7 1.49 -0.34 -5.11
N ALA A 8 2.62 0.02 -4.50
CA ALA A 8 3.78 0.50 -5.24
C ALA A 8 4.75 -0.66 -5.49
N TRP A 9 5.16 -0.85 -6.75
CA TRP A 9 6.17 -1.83 -7.12
C TRP A 9 7.13 -1.26 -8.18
N GLY A 10 8.43 -1.30 -7.90
CA GLY A 10 9.42 -0.57 -8.68
C GLY A 10 9.08 0.92 -8.75
N ASN A 11 9.01 1.46 -9.97
CA ASN A 11 8.61 2.85 -10.23
C ASN A 11 7.13 3.02 -10.59
N SER A 12 6.32 1.97 -10.42
CA SER A 12 4.91 1.95 -10.84
C SER A 12 3.96 1.79 -9.65
N ARG A 13 2.73 2.28 -9.82
CA ARG A 13 1.66 2.20 -8.82
C ARG A 13 0.44 1.50 -9.44
N TYR A 14 -0.11 0.53 -8.74
CA TYR A 14 -1.18 -0.34 -9.23
C TYR A 14 -2.37 -0.32 -8.27
N VAL A 15 -3.58 -0.18 -8.81
CA VAL A 15 -4.82 -0.32 -8.05
C VAL A 15 -5.24 -1.79 -8.08
N VAL A 16 -5.34 -2.42 -6.91
CA VAL A 16 -5.59 -3.86 -6.76
C VAL A 16 -6.63 -4.17 -5.69
N ASP A 17 -7.18 -5.40 -5.71
CA ASP A 17 -8.01 -5.90 -4.61
C ASP A 17 -7.14 -6.05 -3.35
N CYS A 18 -7.58 -5.43 -2.26
CA CYS A 18 -6.82 -5.37 -1.01
C CYS A 18 -7.01 -6.60 -0.11
N SER A 19 -7.69 -7.64 -0.59
CA SER A 19 -7.81 -8.89 0.16
C SER A 19 -6.44 -9.57 0.34
N PRO A 20 -6.16 -10.15 1.53
CA PRO A 20 -4.89 -10.83 1.78
C PRO A 20 -4.55 -11.91 0.74
N SER A 21 -5.56 -12.65 0.26
CA SER A 21 -5.38 -13.68 -0.75
C SER A 21 -4.97 -13.11 -2.11
N PHE A 22 -5.53 -11.96 -2.53
CA PHE A 22 -5.13 -11.31 -3.77
C PHE A 22 -3.70 -10.78 -3.68
N LEU A 23 -3.35 -10.11 -2.57
CA LEU A 23 -2.01 -9.58 -2.36
C LEU A 23 -0.95 -10.70 -2.32
N LEU A 24 -1.27 -11.84 -1.71
CA LEU A 24 -0.40 -13.02 -1.73
C LEU A 24 -0.24 -13.57 -3.15
N SER A 25 -1.33 -13.70 -3.91
CA SER A 25 -1.27 -14.15 -5.31
C SER A 25 -0.46 -13.21 -6.21
N LEU A 26 -0.61 -11.89 -5.99
CA LEU A 26 0.19 -10.87 -6.67
C LEU A 26 1.68 -11.02 -6.34
N ALA A 27 2.01 -11.23 -5.07
CA ALA A 27 3.39 -11.43 -4.63
C ALA A 27 4.02 -12.66 -5.29
N THR A 28 3.29 -13.78 -5.39
CA THR A 28 3.78 -14.98 -6.07
C THR A 28 4.09 -14.71 -7.54
N LYS A 29 3.18 -14.05 -8.27
CA LYS A 29 3.39 -13.75 -9.70
C LYS A 29 4.60 -12.84 -9.95
N ILE A 30 4.77 -11.82 -9.10
CA ILE A 30 5.93 -10.92 -9.19
C ILE A 30 7.22 -11.69 -8.87
N ALA A 31 7.20 -12.52 -7.83
CA ALA A 31 8.35 -13.34 -7.43
C ALA A 31 8.77 -14.32 -8.53
N GLU A 32 7.81 -14.95 -9.21
CA GLU A 32 8.06 -15.80 -10.38
C GLU A 32 8.70 -15.01 -11.53
N ALA A 33 8.14 -13.84 -11.86
CA ALA A 33 8.64 -13.01 -12.96
C ALA A 33 10.05 -12.44 -12.70
N GLU A 34 10.37 -12.13 -11.44
CA GLU A 34 11.64 -11.51 -11.05
C GLU A 34 12.66 -12.51 -10.47
N SER A 35 12.33 -13.82 -10.42
CA SER A 35 13.14 -14.85 -9.75
C SER A 35 13.52 -14.45 -8.31
N ALA A 36 12.55 -13.90 -7.58
CA ALA A 36 12.71 -13.38 -6.23
C ALA A 36 11.97 -14.25 -5.19
N SER A 37 12.25 -14.00 -3.92
CA SER A 37 11.53 -14.63 -2.79
C SER A 37 10.12 -14.06 -2.67
N TYR A 38 9.09 -14.90 -2.76
CA TYR A 38 7.69 -14.46 -2.65
C TYR A 38 7.38 -13.80 -1.30
N ILE A 39 8.04 -14.25 -0.22
CA ILE A 39 7.85 -13.68 1.12
C ILE A 39 8.37 -12.24 1.16
N ASP A 40 9.51 -11.97 0.53
CA ASP A 40 10.10 -10.63 0.54
C ASP A 40 9.32 -9.67 -0.35
N VAL A 41 8.83 -10.15 -1.49
CA VAL A 41 7.88 -9.43 -2.34
C VAL A 41 6.60 -9.10 -1.56
N TYR A 42 6.02 -10.08 -0.88
CA TYR A 42 4.79 -9.88 -0.10
C TYR A 42 4.98 -8.85 1.03
N ARG A 43 6.10 -8.90 1.77
CA ARG A 43 6.43 -7.90 2.79
C ARG A 43 6.56 -6.49 2.21
N ARG A 44 7.22 -6.35 1.05
CA ARG A 44 7.36 -5.05 0.37
C ARG A 44 6.01 -4.48 -0.06
N ILE A 45 5.12 -5.33 -0.58
CA ILE A 45 3.75 -4.95 -0.92
C ILE A 45 3.02 -4.42 0.33
N LEU A 46 3.05 -5.16 1.44
CA LEU A 46 2.42 -4.73 2.69
C LEU A 46 3.01 -3.42 3.24
N HIS A 47 4.33 -3.25 3.17
CA HIS A 47 4.99 -2.02 3.60
C HIS A 47 4.56 -0.82 2.75
N SER A 48 4.39 -1.01 1.43
CA SER A 48 3.90 0.05 0.54
C SER A 48 2.49 0.52 0.93
N LEU A 49 1.63 -0.41 1.35
CA LEU A 49 0.28 -0.09 1.80
C LEU A 49 0.31 0.71 3.11
N ASN A 50 1.10 0.29 4.10
CA ASN A 50 1.23 1.03 5.36
C ASN A 50 1.75 2.45 5.16
N ALA A 51 2.74 2.63 4.27
CA ALA A 51 3.28 3.96 3.97
C ALA A 51 2.23 4.91 3.38
N GLU A 52 1.27 4.40 2.61
CA GLU A 52 0.17 5.21 2.07
C GLU A 52 -0.87 5.55 3.15
N TYR A 53 -1.17 4.62 4.06
CA TYR A 53 -2.00 4.92 5.22
C TYR A 53 -1.36 5.96 6.14
N ASP A 54 -0.05 5.87 6.40
CA ASP A 54 0.67 6.83 7.23
C ASP A 54 0.67 8.23 6.61
N LYS A 55 0.89 8.35 5.29
CA LYS A 55 0.79 9.64 4.60
C LYS A 55 -0.61 10.23 4.68
N ALA A 56 -1.64 9.41 4.47
CA ALA A 56 -3.02 9.86 4.58
C ALA A 56 -3.33 10.33 6.01
N ARG A 57 -2.85 9.61 7.02
CA ARG A 57 -2.99 9.99 8.43
C ARG A 57 -2.33 11.34 8.70
N ILE A 58 -1.08 11.54 8.29
CA ILE A 58 -0.35 12.80 8.47
C ILE A 58 -1.09 13.96 7.78
N ALA A 59 -1.51 13.78 6.53
CA ALA A 59 -2.24 14.82 5.81
C ALA A 59 -3.57 15.20 6.49
N VAL A 60 -4.28 14.21 7.07
CA VAL A 60 -5.49 14.47 7.85
C VAL A 60 -5.17 15.21 9.15
N GLU A 61 -4.09 14.84 9.85
CA GLU A 61 -3.61 15.52 11.06
C GLU A 61 -3.25 16.98 10.78
N ASP A 62 -2.58 17.26 9.66
CA ASP A 62 -2.24 18.62 9.22
C ASP A 62 -3.51 19.45 8.96
N ILE A 63 -4.45 18.91 8.17
CA ILE A 63 -5.73 19.59 7.87
C ILE A 63 -6.53 19.88 9.15
N LEU A 64 -6.54 18.94 10.09
CA LEU A 64 -7.25 19.11 11.36
C LEU A 64 -6.56 20.17 12.22
N SER A 65 -5.22 20.27 12.19
CA SER A 65 -4.45 21.26 12.95
C SER A 65 -4.66 22.68 12.42
N GLU A 66 -4.66 22.87 11.09
CA GLU A 66 -4.95 24.18 10.45
C GLU A 66 -6.36 24.70 10.76
N LYS A 67 -7.33 23.80 10.98
CA LYS A 67 -8.69 24.19 11.36
C LYS A 67 -8.82 24.64 12.81
N VAL A 68 -7.91 24.26 13.70
CA VAL A 68 -7.96 24.63 15.12
C VAL A 68 -7.39 26.04 15.37
N GLU A 69 -6.46 26.51 14.55
CA GLU A 69 -5.86 27.86 14.69
C GLU A 69 -6.76 29.01 14.18
N ASN A 70 -7.89 28.71 13.52
CA ASN A 70 -8.82 29.70 12.98
C ASN A 70 -10.07 29.94 13.86
N ILE A 71 -9.99 29.71 15.17
CA ILE A 71 -11.08 29.97 16.14
C ILE A 71 -10.62 30.91 17.25
#